data_AF-A0A7C4G5P1-F1
#
_entry.id   AF-A0A7C4G5P1-F1
#
_cell.length_a   1.000
_cell.length_b   1.000
_cell.length_c   1.000
_cell.angle_alpha   90.00
_cell.angle_beta   90.00
_cell.angle_gamma   90.00
#
_symmetry.space_group_name_H-M   'P 1'
#
loop_
_entity.id
_entity.type
_entity.pdbx_description
1 polymer ?
#
loop_
_entity_poly.entity_id
_entity_poly.type
_entity_poly.pdbx_seq_one_letter_code
_entity_poly.pdbx_strand_id
1 'polypeptide(L)'
;IHPDALVVGGGIAGIHAALTLANAGKHVYLVEREATIGGHMAMFDKTFPTLDCAACILTPKMTAVKSHPNITLWTMSDVVKVEGYVGNFRVTVRRRPRYIIEELCIGCQECIEACVFKEGKASDEFNLGLSKRKPVYLPFPQAVPQVVLIDPDTCIEFKTGKCKKTCIEACGDRHAIDFRQPERLETIDVGAVILATGYQTFDARRLPYYGYGIYPNVYTALEVERLINAAGPTGGEIILRDGRKPKTVGIVHCIGSRDENTNRYCSRVCCMYSLKLAHLIKEKTGAEVYESYIDIRAPGKGFEEFYNRVAEEGTLFVRGKVADVYPADNGGGQLIMQVEDTLLGVVRKIPVDMVVLAVGLEARADATEVRRMFNITCAKEGFFLERHPKLAPVNTFTDGIFLAGCCQGPKDIPDTVAQAGAAAAEALALIDSRVVELEPNTAYVSEEDCCGCKTCVPLCPYSAISFREEERKAAINEVLCKGCGVCVAACPSGSIRQNLFEDEEIFEEIEGVLSHA
;
A
#
# COMPACT_ATOMS: atom_id res chain seq x y z
N ILE A 1 23.26 -4.40 -16.71
CA ILE A 1 22.02 -4.02 -15.98
C ILE A 1 20.93 -3.78 -17.00
N HIS A 2 19.78 -4.43 -16.85
CA HIS A 2 18.62 -4.22 -17.71
C HIS A 2 18.10 -2.77 -17.56
N PRO A 3 17.80 -2.06 -18.66
CA PRO A 3 17.48 -0.63 -18.62
C PRO A 3 16.09 -0.30 -18.03
N ASP A 4 15.22 -1.30 -17.95
CA ASP A 4 13.83 -1.11 -17.52
C ASP A 4 13.67 -1.22 -16.01
N ALA A 5 12.63 -0.59 -15.48
CA ALA A 5 12.29 -0.62 -14.06
C ALA A 5 10.88 -1.18 -13.83
N LEU A 6 10.70 -1.80 -12.67
CA LEU A 6 9.38 -2.22 -12.17
C LEU A 6 8.96 -1.34 -10.99
N VAL A 7 7.73 -0.85 -11.02
CA VAL A 7 7.08 -0.20 -9.87
C VAL A 7 5.87 -1.03 -9.47
N VAL A 8 5.80 -1.43 -8.19
CA VAL A 8 4.75 -2.29 -7.65
C VAL A 8 3.84 -1.48 -6.72
N GLY A 9 2.63 -1.20 -7.19
CA GLY A 9 1.63 -0.38 -6.51
C GLY A 9 1.45 0.98 -7.17
N GLY A 10 0.26 1.24 -7.67
CA GLY A 10 -0.18 2.46 -8.37
C GLY A 10 -0.78 3.53 -7.47
N GLY A 11 -0.40 3.59 -6.19
CA GLY A 11 -0.69 4.76 -5.35
C GLY A 11 0.11 5.99 -5.78
N ILE A 12 -0.08 7.14 -5.11
CA ILE A 12 0.67 8.38 -5.41
C ILE A 12 2.20 8.18 -5.40
N ALA A 13 2.71 7.31 -4.53
CA ALA A 13 4.11 6.91 -4.50
C ALA A 13 4.57 6.29 -5.83
N GLY A 14 3.92 5.20 -6.26
CA GLY A 14 4.31 4.50 -7.47
C GLY A 14 4.02 5.29 -8.75
N ILE A 15 2.91 6.05 -8.78
CA ILE A 15 2.61 7.00 -9.86
C ILE A 15 3.76 7.99 -10.03
N HIS A 16 4.23 8.59 -8.93
CA HIS A 16 5.31 9.58 -9.01
C HIS A 16 6.65 8.95 -9.38
N ALA A 17 6.98 7.79 -8.81
CA ALA A 17 8.21 7.06 -9.14
C ALA A 17 8.24 6.66 -10.62
N ALA A 18 7.13 6.10 -11.14
CA ALA A 18 7.01 5.68 -12.53
C ALA A 18 7.16 6.88 -13.49
N LEU A 19 6.46 7.99 -13.23
CA LEU A 19 6.61 9.21 -14.03
C LEU A 19 8.04 9.74 -14.01
N THR A 20 8.71 9.72 -12.86
CA THR A 20 10.07 10.23 -12.72
C THR A 20 11.06 9.41 -13.56
N LEU A 21 11.02 8.09 -13.45
CA LEU A 21 11.84 7.18 -14.25
C LEU A 21 11.52 7.28 -15.75
N ALA A 22 10.24 7.35 -16.10
CA ALA A 22 9.79 7.39 -17.48
C ALA A 22 10.15 8.71 -18.19
N ASN A 23 10.06 9.84 -17.48
CA ASN A 23 10.52 11.15 -17.95
C ASN A 23 12.04 11.20 -18.10
N ALA A 24 12.79 10.40 -17.33
CA ALA A 24 14.23 10.20 -17.50
C ALA A 24 14.58 9.24 -18.66
N GLY A 25 13.58 8.78 -19.44
CA GLY A 25 13.77 7.96 -20.62
C GLY A 25 13.87 6.45 -20.35
N LYS A 26 13.52 5.98 -19.14
CA LYS A 26 13.49 4.55 -18.82
C LYS A 26 12.13 3.96 -19.11
N HIS A 27 12.08 2.74 -19.63
CA HIS A 27 10.82 2.01 -19.70
C HIS A 27 10.44 1.53 -18.29
N VAL A 28 9.17 1.70 -17.92
CA VAL A 28 8.66 1.36 -16.60
C VAL A 28 7.43 0.47 -16.73
N TYR A 29 7.49 -0.69 -16.09
CA TYR A 29 6.30 -1.49 -15.81
C TYR A 29 5.70 -1.01 -14.50
N LEU A 30 4.48 -0.46 -14.53
CA LEU A 30 3.72 -0.11 -13.32
C LEU A 30 2.63 -1.15 -13.10
N VAL A 31 2.81 -1.98 -12.09
CA VAL A 31 1.89 -3.08 -11.72
C VAL A 31 0.99 -2.62 -10.59
N GLU A 32 -0.32 -2.61 -10.82
CA GLU A 32 -1.35 -2.28 -9.84
C GLU A 32 -2.32 -3.46 -9.71
N ARG A 33 -2.54 -3.88 -8.46
CA ARG A 33 -3.41 -5.02 -8.15
C ARG A 33 -4.86 -4.69 -8.46
N GLU A 34 -5.32 -3.49 -8.10
CA GLU A 34 -6.69 -3.07 -8.28
C GLU A 34 -6.99 -2.71 -9.73
N ALA A 35 -8.27 -2.49 -10.04
CA ALA A 35 -8.69 -2.17 -11.39
C ALA A 35 -8.27 -0.76 -11.84
N THR A 36 -7.73 0.06 -10.93
CA THR A 36 -7.35 1.45 -11.16
C THR A 36 -6.17 1.84 -10.29
N ILE A 37 -5.31 2.71 -10.81
CA ILE A 37 -4.32 3.43 -10.02
C ILE A 37 -4.98 4.55 -9.20
N GLY A 38 -4.22 5.15 -8.28
CA GLY A 38 -4.63 6.26 -7.41
C GLY A 38 -4.47 5.94 -5.92
N GLY A 39 -4.68 4.67 -5.54
CA GLY A 39 -4.62 4.20 -4.16
C GLY A 39 -5.57 4.96 -3.23
N HIS A 40 -5.23 5.03 -1.93
CA HIS A 40 -6.06 5.71 -0.92
C HIS A 40 -6.25 7.20 -1.22
N MET A 41 -5.31 7.87 -1.90
CA MET A 41 -5.43 9.29 -2.21
C MET A 41 -6.63 9.57 -3.13
N ALA A 42 -7.03 8.61 -3.98
CA ALA A 42 -8.23 8.74 -4.80
C ALA A 42 -9.54 8.70 -3.98
N MET A 43 -9.49 8.17 -2.75
CA MET A 43 -10.64 8.10 -1.85
C MET A 43 -10.88 9.39 -1.08
N PHE A 44 -9.89 10.30 -1.02
CA PHE A 44 -10.00 11.54 -0.25
C PHE A 44 -10.79 12.61 -1.01
N ASP A 45 -11.45 13.51 -0.29
CA ASP A 45 -12.07 14.70 -0.89
C ASP A 45 -11.03 15.82 -1.08
N LYS A 46 -10.51 16.35 0.03
CA LYS A 46 -9.43 17.35 0.06
C LYS A 46 -8.17 16.79 0.71
N THR A 47 -7.05 17.48 0.59
CA THR A 47 -5.76 17.12 1.20
C THR A 47 -5.26 18.24 2.12
N PHE A 48 -4.75 17.90 3.30
CA PHE A 48 -4.16 18.88 4.21
C PHE A 48 -2.73 19.24 3.77
N PRO A 49 -2.20 20.41 4.17
CA PRO A 49 -2.86 21.50 4.90
C PRO A 49 -3.57 22.49 3.96
N THR A 50 -3.36 22.38 2.65
CA THR A 50 -3.83 23.37 1.65
C THR A 50 -5.33 23.29 1.39
N LEU A 51 -5.97 22.17 1.72
CA LEU A 51 -7.35 21.84 1.37
C LEU A 51 -7.57 21.74 -0.15
N ASP A 52 -6.52 21.42 -0.92
CA ASP A 52 -6.70 21.14 -2.34
C ASP A 52 -7.52 19.86 -2.53
N CYS A 53 -8.41 19.88 -3.53
CA CYS A 53 -9.11 18.68 -3.97
C CYS A 53 -8.11 17.59 -4.36
N ALA A 54 -8.22 16.41 -3.75
CA ALA A 54 -7.30 15.30 -3.98
C ALA A 54 -7.30 14.87 -5.45
N ALA A 55 -8.49 14.81 -6.07
CA ALA A 55 -8.65 14.48 -7.47
C ALA A 55 -8.00 15.53 -8.39
N CYS A 56 -8.02 16.82 -8.04
CA CYS A 56 -7.42 17.88 -8.86
C CYS A 56 -5.90 17.72 -9.01
N ILE A 57 -5.22 17.15 -8.01
CA ILE A 57 -3.76 16.96 -8.03
C ILE A 57 -3.35 15.53 -8.40
N LEU A 58 -4.18 14.53 -8.10
CA LEU A 58 -3.89 13.12 -8.38
C LEU A 58 -4.29 12.72 -9.81
N THR A 59 -5.50 13.06 -10.25
CA THR A 59 -6.04 12.61 -11.55
C THR A 59 -5.16 13.02 -12.74
N PRO A 60 -4.60 14.25 -12.81
CA PRO A 60 -3.67 14.60 -13.89
C PRO A 60 -2.44 13.69 -13.93
N LYS A 61 -1.90 13.28 -12.77
CA LYS A 61 -0.77 12.33 -12.71
C LYS A 61 -1.19 10.93 -13.12
N MET A 62 -2.38 10.48 -12.75
CA MET A 62 -2.93 9.20 -13.20
C MET A 62 -3.09 9.16 -14.72
N THR A 63 -3.68 10.21 -15.31
CA THR A 63 -3.80 10.34 -16.77
C THR A 63 -2.43 10.38 -17.44
N ALA A 64 -1.48 11.14 -16.88
CA ALA A 64 -0.11 11.21 -17.40
C ALA A 64 0.56 9.84 -17.42
N VAL A 65 0.38 9.02 -16.37
CA VAL A 65 0.88 7.63 -16.36
C VAL A 65 0.30 6.82 -17.51
N LYS A 66 -1.02 6.88 -17.73
CA LYS A 66 -1.68 6.09 -18.78
C LYS A 66 -1.30 6.52 -20.19
N SER A 67 -1.00 7.81 -20.41
CA SER A 67 -0.61 8.34 -21.72
C SER A 67 0.90 8.34 -21.97
N HIS A 68 1.72 8.00 -20.96
CA HIS A 68 3.18 8.07 -21.10
C HIS A 68 3.71 6.93 -22.00
N PRO A 69 4.50 7.22 -23.05
CA PRO A 69 4.97 6.21 -24.00
C PRO A 69 5.94 5.20 -23.37
N ASN A 70 6.69 5.61 -22.35
CA ASN A 70 7.61 4.74 -21.63
C ASN A 70 6.99 4.02 -20.42
N ILE A 71 5.67 4.09 -20.21
CA ILE A 71 5.03 3.38 -19.08
C ILE A 71 4.09 2.31 -19.61
N THR A 72 4.38 1.06 -19.26
CA THR A 72 3.44 -0.05 -19.37
C THR A 72 2.64 -0.14 -18.09
N LEU A 73 1.38 0.33 -18.12
CA LEU A 73 0.47 0.23 -16.98
C LEU A 73 -0.30 -1.10 -17.04
N TRP A 74 -0.12 -1.92 -16.00
CA TRP A 74 -0.85 -3.16 -15.79
C TRP A 74 -1.67 -3.09 -14.51
N THR A 75 -2.95 -2.69 -14.64
CA THR A 75 -3.96 -2.86 -13.58
C THR A 75 -4.47 -4.30 -13.52
N MET A 76 -5.23 -4.66 -12.49
CA MET A 76 -5.69 -6.05 -12.27
C MET A 76 -4.54 -7.06 -12.25
N SER A 77 -3.36 -6.64 -11.79
CA SER A 77 -2.12 -7.41 -11.96
C SER A 77 -1.32 -7.51 -10.67
N ASP A 78 -0.89 -8.72 -10.32
CA ASP A 78 -0.06 -8.99 -9.14
C ASP A 78 1.30 -9.52 -9.58
N VAL A 79 2.38 -9.09 -8.93
CA VAL A 79 3.64 -9.82 -9.02
C VAL A 79 3.49 -11.12 -8.24
N VAL A 80 3.87 -12.26 -8.84
CA VAL A 80 3.73 -13.58 -8.22
C VAL A 80 5.06 -14.30 -8.04
N LYS A 81 6.10 -13.89 -8.77
CA LYS A 81 7.45 -14.47 -8.66
C LYS A 81 8.49 -13.43 -9.03
N VAL A 82 9.57 -13.38 -8.26
CA VAL A 82 10.76 -12.57 -8.55
C VAL A 82 11.97 -13.47 -8.45
N GLU A 83 12.77 -13.49 -9.49
CA GLU A 83 14.02 -14.24 -9.59
C GLU A 83 15.13 -13.30 -10.05
N GLY A 84 16.37 -13.76 -9.93
CA GLY A 84 17.54 -12.99 -10.32
C GLY A 84 18.03 -12.07 -9.21
N TYR A 85 18.74 -11.03 -9.60
CA TYR A 85 19.55 -10.20 -8.72
C TYR A 85 19.60 -8.77 -9.23
N VAL A 86 20.24 -7.89 -8.45
CA VAL A 86 20.47 -6.49 -8.78
C VAL A 86 20.86 -6.30 -10.24
N GLY A 87 20.07 -5.54 -10.98
CA GLY A 87 20.30 -5.25 -12.37
C GLY A 87 19.85 -6.30 -13.38
N ASN A 88 19.43 -7.49 -12.96
CA ASN A 88 18.92 -8.57 -13.82
C ASN A 88 17.82 -9.37 -13.09
N PHE A 89 16.72 -8.71 -12.75
CA PHE A 89 15.56 -9.36 -12.17
C PHE A 89 14.65 -9.90 -13.25
N ARG A 90 14.18 -11.13 -13.07
CA ARG A 90 13.13 -11.75 -13.86
C ARG A 90 11.86 -11.84 -13.03
N VAL A 91 10.82 -11.13 -13.45
CA VAL A 91 9.60 -10.96 -12.69
C VAL A 91 8.42 -11.56 -13.44
N THR A 92 7.69 -12.47 -12.79
CA THR A 92 6.43 -13.00 -13.32
C THR A 92 5.26 -12.22 -12.72
N VAL A 93 4.45 -11.65 -13.60
CA VAL A 93 3.24 -10.88 -13.28
C VAL A 93 2.01 -11.67 -13.71
N ARG A 94 1.10 -11.89 -12.76
CA ARG A 94 -0.21 -12.49 -13.00
C ARG A 94 -1.22 -11.40 -13.28
N ARG A 95 -1.77 -11.40 -14.49
CA ARG A 95 -2.82 -10.48 -14.92
C ARG A 95 -4.17 -11.17 -14.84
N ARG A 96 -4.98 -10.74 -13.87
CA ARG A 96 -6.33 -11.25 -13.63
C ARG A 96 -7.27 -10.78 -14.74
N PRO A 97 -8.24 -11.61 -15.16
CA PRO A 97 -9.19 -11.20 -16.18
C PRO A 97 -10.06 -10.07 -15.65
N ARG A 98 -10.21 -9.03 -16.47
CA ARG A 98 -11.20 -7.95 -16.26
C ARG A 98 -12.58 -8.35 -16.79
N TYR A 99 -12.59 -9.41 -17.60
CA TYR A 99 -13.66 -9.86 -18.50
C TYR A 99 -14.07 -8.80 -19.53
N ILE A 100 -13.16 -7.86 -19.76
CA ILE A 100 -13.30 -6.72 -20.66
C ILE A 100 -11.97 -6.61 -21.42
N ILE A 101 -12.05 -6.55 -22.74
CA ILE A 101 -10.92 -6.31 -23.64
C ILE A 101 -10.61 -4.82 -23.56
N GLU A 102 -9.48 -4.49 -22.95
CA GLU A 102 -9.09 -3.12 -22.59
C GLU A 102 -8.95 -2.23 -23.83
N GLU A 103 -8.49 -2.79 -24.95
CA GLU A 103 -8.24 -2.09 -26.21
C GLU A 103 -9.54 -1.69 -26.94
N LEU A 104 -10.64 -2.40 -26.66
CA LEU A 104 -11.95 -2.16 -27.31
C LEU A 104 -12.91 -1.35 -26.42
N CYS A 105 -12.63 -1.28 -25.11
CA CYS A 105 -13.48 -0.58 -24.17
C CYS A 105 -13.20 0.92 -24.15
N ILE A 106 -14.23 1.73 -24.44
CA ILE A 106 -14.13 3.20 -24.41
C ILE A 106 -14.63 3.82 -23.10
N GLY A 107 -15.02 3.02 -22.11
CA GLY A 107 -15.48 3.54 -20.81
C GLY A 107 -16.84 4.25 -20.82
N CYS A 108 -17.72 3.97 -21.78
CA CYS A 108 -19.05 4.61 -21.90
C CYS A 108 -20.05 4.30 -20.77
N GLN A 109 -19.81 3.25 -19.99
CA GLN A 109 -20.64 2.80 -18.86
C GLN A 109 -22.08 2.33 -19.20
N GLU A 110 -22.48 2.30 -20.47
CA GLU A 110 -23.80 1.81 -20.92
C GLU A 110 -24.10 0.38 -20.42
N CYS A 111 -23.07 -0.47 -20.34
CA CYS A 111 -23.18 -1.83 -19.81
C CYS A 111 -23.56 -1.90 -18.32
N ILE A 112 -23.23 -0.87 -17.52
CA ILE A 112 -23.60 -0.75 -16.10
C ILE A 112 -25.10 -0.49 -15.99
N GLU A 113 -25.62 0.44 -16.78
CA GLU A 113 -27.04 0.76 -16.83
C GLU A 113 -27.86 -0.43 -17.33
N ALA A 114 -27.40 -1.08 -18.40
CA ALA A 114 -28.05 -2.23 -19.02
C ALA A 114 -28.02 -3.50 -18.16
N CYS A 115 -27.17 -3.58 -17.15
CA CYS A 115 -27.10 -4.75 -16.27
C CYS A 115 -28.48 -5.09 -15.67
N VAL A 116 -28.86 -6.38 -15.70
CA VAL A 116 -30.18 -6.87 -15.24
C VAL A 116 -30.50 -6.55 -13.77
N PHE A 117 -29.49 -6.22 -12.98
CA PHE A 117 -29.69 -5.69 -11.63
C PHE A 117 -30.15 -4.23 -11.72
N LYS A 118 -31.38 -3.97 -11.25
CA LYS A 118 -31.95 -2.62 -11.16
C LYS A 118 -31.12 -1.72 -10.24
N GLU A 119 -30.71 -2.26 -9.09
CA GLU A 119 -29.90 -1.59 -8.08
C GLU A 119 -28.63 -2.39 -7.78
N GLY A 120 -27.63 -1.73 -7.19
CA GLY A 120 -26.42 -2.38 -6.72
C GLY A 120 -26.73 -3.47 -5.69
N LYS A 121 -26.04 -4.61 -5.80
CA LYS A 121 -26.21 -5.76 -4.87
C LYS A 121 -24.94 -6.11 -4.12
N ALA A 122 -23.78 -5.87 -4.71
CA ALA A 122 -22.49 -6.14 -4.11
C ALA A 122 -22.06 -4.95 -3.24
N SER A 123 -21.27 -5.20 -2.20
CA SER A 123 -20.61 -4.12 -1.45
C SER A 123 -19.69 -3.36 -2.40
N ASP A 124 -19.67 -2.03 -2.29
CA ASP A 124 -18.73 -1.19 -3.02
C ASP A 124 -17.45 -0.99 -2.20
N GLU A 125 -16.37 -1.65 -2.58
CA GLU A 125 -15.10 -1.66 -1.86
C GLU A 125 -14.42 -0.28 -1.85
N PHE A 126 -14.55 0.49 -2.94
CA PHE A 126 -13.98 1.85 -3.02
C PHE A 126 -14.69 2.81 -2.05
N ASN A 127 -15.99 2.59 -1.85
CA ASN A 127 -16.79 3.33 -0.87
C ASN A 127 -16.91 2.60 0.48
N LEU A 128 -16.03 1.63 0.77
CA LEU A 128 -15.94 0.92 2.06
C LEU A 128 -17.25 0.28 2.52
N GLY A 129 -18.10 -0.15 1.58
CA GLY A 129 -19.41 -0.74 1.85
C GLY A 129 -20.50 0.24 2.27
N LEU A 130 -20.26 1.56 2.16
CA LEU A 130 -21.29 2.58 2.38
C LEU A 130 -22.34 2.61 1.26
N SER A 131 -21.98 2.13 0.07
CA SER A 131 -22.87 1.94 -1.08
C SER A 131 -22.82 0.51 -1.58
N LYS A 132 -23.74 0.20 -2.50
CA LYS A 132 -23.72 -1.04 -3.27
C LYS A 132 -23.42 -0.74 -4.73
N ARG A 133 -22.65 -1.64 -5.37
CA ARG A 133 -22.36 -1.61 -6.80
C ARG A 133 -23.03 -2.77 -7.54
N LYS A 134 -23.14 -2.63 -8.86
CA LYS A 134 -23.55 -3.71 -9.76
C LYS A 134 -22.33 -4.61 -10.08
N PRO A 135 -22.54 -5.83 -10.61
CA PRO A 135 -21.43 -6.72 -10.97
C PRO A 135 -20.53 -6.17 -12.08
N VAL A 136 -21.11 -5.48 -13.07
CA VAL A 136 -20.32 -4.69 -14.02
C VAL A 136 -20.28 -3.25 -13.51
N TYR A 137 -19.08 -2.71 -13.32
CA TYR A 137 -18.89 -1.43 -12.66
C TYR A 137 -17.59 -0.73 -13.11
N LEU A 138 -17.46 0.53 -12.70
CA LEU A 138 -16.21 1.29 -12.70
C LEU A 138 -15.91 1.66 -11.25
N PRO A 139 -14.68 1.47 -10.73
CA PRO A 139 -14.40 1.69 -9.30
C PRO A 139 -14.77 3.08 -8.80
N PHE A 140 -14.47 4.11 -9.59
CA PHE A 140 -14.89 5.49 -9.37
C PHE A 140 -14.83 6.30 -10.68
N PRO A 141 -15.50 7.46 -10.77
CA PRO A 141 -15.66 8.16 -12.06
C PRO A 141 -14.35 8.57 -12.74
N GLN A 142 -13.30 8.89 -11.98
CA GLN A 142 -11.99 9.31 -12.51
C GLN A 142 -10.95 8.16 -12.53
N ALA A 143 -11.40 6.90 -12.45
CA ALA A 143 -10.53 5.73 -12.48
C ALA A 143 -9.61 5.73 -13.72
N VAL A 144 -8.38 5.24 -13.56
CA VAL A 144 -7.42 5.08 -14.66
C VAL A 144 -6.85 3.65 -14.61
N PRO A 145 -7.01 2.85 -15.67
CA PRO A 145 -7.66 3.20 -16.94
C PRO A 145 -9.19 3.34 -16.82
N GLN A 146 -9.79 4.13 -17.73
CA GLN A 146 -11.25 4.32 -17.87
C GLN A 146 -11.91 3.10 -18.52
N VAL A 147 -11.78 1.95 -17.87
CA VAL A 147 -12.31 0.67 -18.35
C VAL A 147 -13.20 0.12 -17.25
N VAL A 148 -14.35 -0.47 -17.62
CA VAL A 148 -15.25 -1.17 -16.69
C VAL A 148 -14.75 -2.59 -16.42
N LEU A 149 -15.12 -3.19 -15.30
CA LEU A 149 -14.81 -4.60 -14.99
C LEU A 149 -16.05 -5.35 -14.58
N ILE A 150 -16.01 -6.68 -14.73
CA ILE A 150 -17.06 -7.58 -14.26
C ILE A 150 -16.54 -8.35 -13.05
N ASP A 151 -17.27 -8.27 -11.95
CA ASP A 151 -17.04 -9.07 -10.75
C ASP A 151 -17.66 -10.48 -10.93
N PRO A 152 -16.85 -11.54 -10.98
CA PRO A 152 -17.33 -12.90 -11.22
C PRO A 152 -18.13 -13.45 -10.03
N ASP A 153 -17.87 -12.99 -8.80
CA ASP A 153 -18.50 -13.52 -7.59
C ASP A 153 -19.97 -13.07 -7.45
N THR A 154 -20.33 -11.99 -8.15
CA THR A 154 -21.65 -11.36 -8.07
C THR A 154 -22.42 -11.40 -9.39
N CYS A 155 -21.75 -11.63 -10.53
CA CYS A 155 -22.38 -11.72 -11.83
C CYS A 155 -23.18 -13.02 -12.03
N ILE A 156 -24.45 -12.89 -12.45
CA ILE A 156 -25.35 -14.04 -12.69
C ILE A 156 -24.79 -14.98 -13.77
N GLU A 157 -24.13 -14.44 -14.79
CA GLU A 157 -23.57 -15.25 -15.87
C GLU A 157 -22.48 -16.18 -15.35
N PHE A 158 -21.54 -15.68 -14.55
CA PHE A 158 -20.50 -16.51 -13.94
C PHE A 158 -21.06 -17.53 -12.95
N LYS A 159 -22.07 -17.15 -12.16
CA LYS A 159 -22.65 -18.04 -11.14
C LYS A 159 -23.57 -19.12 -11.70
N THR A 160 -24.28 -18.85 -12.78
CA THR A 160 -25.39 -19.71 -13.23
C THR A 160 -25.45 -19.98 -14.73
N GLY A 161 -24.76 -19.18 -15.55
CA GLY A 161 -24.86 -19.24 -17.02
C GLY A 161 -26.23 -18.85 -17.59
N LYS A 162 -27.15 -18.32 -16.78
CA LYS A 162 -28.55 -18.02 -17.15
C LYS A 162 -28.84 -16.51 -17.22
N CYS A 163 -27.83 -15.67 -17.42
CA CYS A 163 -28.04 -14.24 -17.54
C CYS A 163 -28.60 -13.89 -18.92
N LYS A 164 -29.43 -12.84 -19.01
CA LYS A 164 -29.88 -12.30 -20.30
C LYS A 164 -28.77 -11.58 -21.08
N LYS A 165 -27.60 -11.34 -20.47
CA LYS A 165 -26.42 -10.71 -21.10
C LYS A 165 -26.71 -9.36 -21.78
N THR A 166 -27.64 -8.59 -21.25
CA THR A 166 -27.99 -7.24 -21.72
C THR A 166 -26.79 -6.28 -21.75
N CYS A 167 -25.76 -6.52 -20.93
CA CYS A 167 -24.49 -5.79 -21.00
C CYS A 167 -23.72 -6.02 -22.31
N ILE A 168 -23.79 -7.21 -22.91
CA ILE A 168 -23.19 -7.49 -24.24
C ILE A 168 -23.95 -6.70 -25.32
N GLU A 169 -25.28 -6.74 -25.28
CA GLU A 169 -26.13 -6.01 -26.22
C GLU A 169 -25.83 -4.50 -26.17
N ALA A 170 -25.72 -3.93 -24.96
CA ALA A 170 -25.34 -2.53 -24.76
C ALA A 170 -23.89 -2.21 -25.18
N CYS A 171 -22.98 -3.18 -25.08
CA CYS A 171 -21.62 -3.00 -25.60
C CYS A 171 -21.64 -2.80 -27.13
N GLY A 172 -22.62 -3.39 -27.83
CA GLY A 172 -22.83 -3.25 -29.26
C GLY A 172 -21.61 -3.71 -30.07
N ASP A 173 -21.34 -3.00 -31.16
CA ASP A 173 -20.28 -3.31 -32.14
C ASP A 173 -18.84 -3.25 -31.57
N ARG A 174 -18.67 -2.69 -30.36
CA ARG A 174 -17.38 -2.65 -29.68
C ARG A 174 -16.92 -4.03 -29.25
N HIS A 175 -17.85 -4.94 -28.95
CA HIS A 175 -17.59 -6.32 -28.54
C HIS A 175 -16.50 -6.48 -27.46
N ALA A 176 -16.42 -5.52 -26.52
CA ALA A 176 -15.37 -5.48 -25.51
C ALA A 176 -15.59 -6.46 -24.35
N ILE A 177 -16.79 -7.02 -24.15
CA ILE A 177 -17.08 -7.94 -23.04
C ILE A 177 -16.70 -9.37 -23.43
N ASP A 178 -15.81 -9.99 -22.65
CA ASP A 178 -15.42 -11.40 -22.81
C ASP A 178 -15.45 -12.15 -21.48
N PHE A 179 -16.53 -12.92 -21.26
CA PHE A 179 -16.72 -13.78 -20.09
C PHE A 179 -15.74 -14.97 -20.03
N ARG A 180 -15.02 -15.27 -21.11
CA ARG A 180 -14.06 -16.37 -21.20
C ARG A 180 -12.62 -15.90 -21.19
N GLN A 181 -12.37 -14.60 -20.93
CA GLN A 181 -11.04 -14.04 -20.86
C GLN A 181 -10.19 -14.82 -19.85
N PRO A 182 -9.06 -15.43 -20.28
CA PRO A 182 -8.22 -16.20 -19.38
C PRO A 182 -7.36 -15.27 -18.50
N GLU A 183 -6.94 -15.79 -17.36
CA GLU A 183 -5.81 -15.22 -16.63
C GLU A 183 -4.52 -15.37 -17.46
N ARG A 184 -3.64 -14.37 -17.42
CA ARG A 184 -2.35 -14.39 -18.13
C ARG A 184 -1.19 -14.30 -17.15
N LEU A 185 -0.13 -15.06 -17.43
CA LEU A 185 1.17 -14.90 -16.78
C LEU A 185 2.14 -14.30 -17.80
N GLU A 186 2.65 -13.11 -17.49
CA GLU A 186 3.65 -12.41 -18.30
C GLU A 186 4.96 -12.34 -17.52
N THR A 187 6.09 -12.59 -18.19
CA THR A 187 7.41 -12.47 -17.56
C THR A 187 8.15 -11.29 -18.18
N ILE A 188 8.68 -10.43 -17.32
CA ILE A 188 9.45 -9.25 -17.70
C ILE A 188 10.83 -9.31 -17.05
N ASP A 189 11.81 -8.72 -17.71
CA ASP A 189 13.15 -8.54 -17.17
C ASP A 189 13.34 -7.06 -16.81
N VAL A 190 13.86 -6.76 -15.62
CA VAL A 190 14.04 -5.38 -15.12
C VAL A 190 15.34 -5.25 -14.32
N GLY A 191 15.91 -4.05 -14.31
CA GLY A 191 17.16 -3.76 -13.61
C GLY A 191 16.94 -3.34 -12.16
N ALA A 192 15.81 -2.68 -11.88
CA ALA A 192 15.46 -2.19 -10.55
C ALA A 192 13.96 -2.36 -10.27
N VAL A 193 13.63 -2.46 -8.99
CA VAL A 193 12.27 -2.60 -8.49
C VAL A 193 12.00 -1.54 -7.41
N ILE A 194 10.87 -0.85 -7.51
CA ILE A 194 10.37 0.06 -6.47
C ILE A 194 9.06 -0.50 -5.90
N LEU A 195 9.07 -0.79 -4.61
CA LEU A 195 7.89 -1.25 -3.87
C LEU A 195 7.13 -0.05 -3.30
N ALA A 196 5.91 0.14 -3.79
CA ALA A 196 5.01 1.24 -3.45
C ALA A 196 3.60 0.75 -3.08
N THR A 197 3.52 -0.39 -2.37
CA THR A 197 2.28 -1.13 -2.10
C THR A 197 1.34 -0.46 -1.09
N GLY A 198 1.74 0.66 -0.51
CA GLY A 198 0.90 1.47 0.38
C GLY A 198 0.70 0.86 1.76
N TYR A 199 -0.51 1.01 2.31
CA TYR A 199 -0.89 0.65 3.67
C TYR A 199 -2.31 0.08 3.70
N GLN A 200 -2.78 -0.35 4.87
CA GLN A 200 -4.19 -0.56 5.16
C GLN A 200 -4.59 0.20 6.43
N THR A 201 -5.87 0.51 6.60
CA THR A 201 -6.37 1.14 7.82
C THR A 201 -6.48 0.11 8.95
N PHE A 202 -6.24 0.56 10.18
CA PHE A 202 -6.50 -0.24 11.38
C PHE A 202 -7.97 -0.64 11.46
N ASP A 203 -8.23 -1.92 11.76
CA ASP A 203 -9.58 -2.42 12.00
C ASP A 203 -10.08 -2.01 13.40
N ALA A 204 -10.92 -0.98 13.44
CA ALA A 204 -11.50 -0.46 14.68
C ALA A 204 -12.36 -1.48 15.46
N ARG A 205 -12.79 -2.60 14.85
CA ARG A 205 -13.51 -3.68 15.57
C ARG A 205 -12.65 -4.36 16.63
N ARG A 206 -11.31 -4.24 16.54
CA ARG A 206 -10.37 -4.73 17.55
C ARG A 206 -10.45 -3.95 18.87
N LEU A 207 -11.12 -2.79 18.89
CA LEU A 207 -11.35 -1.94 20.05
C LEU A 207 -12.86 -1.78 20.28
N PRO A 208 -13.54 -2.83 20.80
CA PRO A 208 -15.01 -2.90 20.82
C PRO A 208 -15.69 -1.81 21.66
N TYR A 209 -14.99 -1.25 22.65
CA TYR A 209 -15.47 -0.16 23.51
C TYR A 209 -15.60 1.19 22.77
N TYR A 210 -15.13 1.31 21.53
CA TYR A 210 -15.48 2.44 20.66
C TYR A 210 -16.73 2.20 19.82
N GLY A 211 -17.32 1.00 19.88
CA GLY A 211 -18.62 0.69 19.29
C GLY A 211 -18.66 0.59 17.77
N TYR A 212 -17.50 0.57 17.08
CA TYR A 212 -17.46 0.41 15.63
C TYR A 212 -17.99 -0.96 15.19
N GLY A 213 -18.93 -0.96 14.23
CA GLY A 213 -19.64 -2.17 13.79
C GLY A 213 -20.80 -2.60 14.68
N ILE A 214 -20.96 -1.98 15.86
CA ILE A 214 -22.09 -2.19 16.77
C ILE A 214 -23.07 -1.03 16.66
N TYR A 215 -22.57 0.20 16.79
CA TYR A 215 -23.39 1.41 16.70
C TYR A 215 -23.33 1.99 15.28
N PRO A 216 -24.49 2.28 14.66
CA PRO A 216 -24.54 2.75 13.28
C PRO A 216 -23.92 4.14 13.09
N ASN A 217 -23.84 4.94 14.16
CA ASN A 217 -23.35 6.32 14.14
C ASN A 217 -21.84 6.43 14.44
N VAL A 218 -21.13 5.30 14.53
CA VAL A 218 -19.67 5.26 14.65
C VAL A 218 -19.07 4.94 13.28
N TYR A 219 -18.25 5.85 12.78
CA TYR A 219 -17.59 5.77 11.48
C TYR A 219 -16.08 5.79 11.64
N THR A 220 -15.34 5.22 10.71
CA THR A 220 -13.91 5.51 10.55
C THR A 220 -13.71 6.82 9.79
N ALA A 221 -12.56 7.47 10.00
CA ALA A 221 -12.20 8.67 9.27
C ALA A 221 -12.26 8.49 7.74
N LEU A 222 -11.86 7.32 7.22
CA LEU A 222 -11.91 7.04 5.79
C LEU A 222 -13.34 6.86 5.26
N GLU A 223 -14.27 6.31 6.05
CA GLU A 223 -15.70 6.31 5.69
C GLU A 223 -16.23 7.75 5.60
N VAL A 224 -15.85 8.63 6.53
CA VAL A 224 -16.24 10.04 6.48
C VAL A 224 -15.62 10.76 5.28
N GLU A 225 -14.38 10.46 4.88
CA GLU A 225 -13.82 10.95 3.60
C GLU A 225 -14.73 10.59 2.42
N ARG A 226 -15.22 9.35 2.37
CA ARG A 226 -16.12 8.91 1.31
C ARG A 226 -17.45 9.67 1.36
N LEU A 227 -18.02 9.91 2.53
CA LEU A 227 -19.25 10.71 2.68
C LEU A 227 -19.06 12.16 2.24
N ILE A 228 -17.90 12.75 2.55
CA ILE A 228 -17.59 14.14 2.19
C ILE A 228 -17.30 14.26 0.69
N ASN A 229 -16.73 13.24 0.06
CA ASN A 229 -16.34 13.30 -1.34
C ASN A 229 -17.57 13.50 -2.26
N ALA A 230 -17.48 14.47 -3.18
CA ALA A 230 -18.57 14.79 -4.11
C ALA A 230 -18.93 13.61 -5.06
N ALA A 231 -17.96 12.78 -5.41
CA ALA A 231 -18.16 11.53 -6.15
C ALA A 231 -18.34 10.31 -5.22
N GLY A 232 -18.56 10.56 -3.92
CA GLY A 232 -18.88 9.57 -2.92
C GLY A 232 -20.32 9.08 -2.96
N PRO A 233 -20.67 8.11 -2.09
CA PRO A 233 -21.96 7.43 -2.12
C PRO A 233 -23.15 8.34 -1.74
N THR A 234 -22.88 9.46 -1.07
CA THR A 234 -23.87 10.44 -0.61
C THR A 234 -23.80 11.76 -1.36
N GLY A 235 -23.08 11.82 -2.49
CA GLY A 235 -22.94 13.04 -3.29
C GLY A 235 -22.23 14.18 -2.55
N GLY A 236 -21.42 13.85 -1.55
CA GLY A 236 -20.70 14.83 -0.73
C GLY A 236 -21.48 15.35 0.48
N GLU A 237 -22.65 14.78 0.78
CA GLU A 237 -23.40 15.07 2.01
C GLU A 237 -22.95 14.18 3.18
N ILE A 238 -22.70 14.81 4.34
CA ILE A 238 -22.38 14.11 5.58
C ILE A 238 -23.69 13.77 6.29
N ILE A 239 -24.10 12.51 6.17
CA ILE A 239 -25.33 11.99 6.76
C ILE A 239 -25.05 10.74 7.60
N LEU A 240 -25.85 10.58 8.65
CA LEU A 240 -25.91 9.38 9.45
C LEU A 240 -26.53 8.23 8.64
N ARG A 241 -26.37 6.98 9.10
CA ARG A 241 -26.94 5.80 8.43
C ARG A 241 -28.48 5.82 8.40
N ASP A 242 -29.09 6.60 9.29
CA ASP A 242 -30.55 6.83 9.32
C ASP A 242 -31.00 8.02 8.44
N GLY A 243 -30.07 8.66 7.71
CA GLY A 243 -30.33 9.77 6.80
C GLY A 243 -30.33 11.16 7.44
N ARG A 244 -30.21 11.27 8.77
CA ARG A 244 -30.15 12.59 9.44
C ARG A 244 -28.78 13.25 9.25
N LYS A 245 -28.75 14.59 9.24
CA LYS A 245 -27.51 15.36 9.30
C LYS A 245 -27.04 15.47 10.76
N PRO A 246 -25.76 15.17 11.09
CA PRO A 246 -25.26 15.29 12.44
C PRO A 246 -25.13 16.77 12.83
N LYS A 247 -25.58 17.12 14.04
CA LYS A 247 -25.42 18.46 14.62
C LYS A 247 -24.23 18.54 15.56
N THR A 248 -23.82 17.40 16.13
CA THR A 248 -22.64 17.29 16.99
C THR A 248 -21.79 16.09 16.58
N VAL A 249 -20.48 16.30 16.39
CA VAL A 249 -19.55 15.25 15.95
C VAL A 249 -18.36 15.17 16.92
N GLY A 250 -18.04 13.95 17.38
CA GLY A 250 -16.84 13.67 18.15
C GLY A 250 -15.80 12.93 17.32
N ILE A 251 -14.61 13.49 17.16
CA ILE A 251 -13.48 12.85 16.49
C ILE A 251 -12.52 12.31 17.55
N VAL A 252 -12.21 11.02 17.46
CA VAL A 252 -11.37 10.31 18.44
C VAL A 252 -10.02 9.99 17.81
N HIS A 253 -8.95 10.54 18.38
CA HIS A 253 -7.58 10.35 17.88
C HIS A 253 -6.98 9.02 18.33
N CYS A 254 -5.87 8.65 17.68
CA CYS A 254 -5.02 7.52 18.06
C CYS A 254 -5.73 6.16 18.10
N ILE A 255 -6.72 5.93 17.23
CA ILE A 255 -7.42 4.65 17.17
C ILE A 255 -6.51 3.62 16.50
N GLY A 256 -6.07 2.62 17.25
CA GLY A 256 -5.10 1.62 16.78
C GLY A 256 -3.70 2.20 16.55
N SER A 257 -3.30 3.22 17.32
CA SER A 257 -1.96 3.82 17.31
C SER A 257 -1.61 4.36 18.68
N ARG A 258 -0.33 4.35 19.04
CA ARG A 258 0.17 4.74 20.37
C ARG A 258 -0.60 4.01 21.49
N ASP A 259 -0.78 2.71 21.30
CA ASP A 259 -1.54 1.85 22.19
C ASP A 259 -0.77 0.55 22.42
N GLU A 260 -0.51 0.24 23.70
CA GLU A 260 0.23 -0.95 24.12
C GLU A 260 -0.49 -2.27 23.79
N ASN A 261 -1.83 -2.25 23.69
CA ASN A 261 -2.65 -3.42 23.39
C ASN A 261 -2.83 -3.63 21.88
N THR A 262 -2.47 -2.64 21.06
CA THR A 262 -2.52 -2.75 19.60
C THR A 262 -1.19 -2.32 18.99
N ASN A 263 -1.11 -1.12 18.42
CA ASN A 263 0.07 -0.63 17.74
C ASN A 263 0.74 0.46 18.59
N ARG A 264 2.00 0.21 18.98
CA ARG A 264 2.79 1.13 19.83
C ARG A 264 3.27 2.39 19.09
N TYR A 265 3.29 2.37 17.77
CA TYR A 265 3.78 3.47 16.96
C TYR A 265 2.69 4.52 16.67
N CYS A 266 3.12 5.71 16.23
CA CYS A 266 2.22 6.77 15.77
C CYS A 266 1.99 6.67 14.27
N SER A 267 0.74 6.83 13.83
CA SER A 267 0.38 6.82 12.41
C SER A 267 0.68 8.13 11.67
N ARG A 268 1.27 9.13 12.34
CA ARG A 268 1.77 10.43 11.82
C ARG A 268 0.73 11.37 11.19
N VAL A 269 -0.25 10.86 10.46
CA VAL A 269 -1.20 11.65 9.66
C VAL A 269 -2.55 11.86 10.33
N CYS A 270 -2.88 11.09 11.37
CA CYS A 270 -4.21 11.09 11.96
C CYS A 270 -4.61 12.41 12.62
N CYS A 271 -3.68 13.10 13.28
CA CYS A 271 -3.98 14.44 13.78
C CYS A 271 -4.36 15.40 12.65
N MET A 272 -3.61 15.38 11.54
CA MET A 272 -3.81 16.32 10.44
C MET A 272 -5.06 16.03 9.62
N TYR A 273 -5.36 14.76 9.31
CA TYR A 273 -6.62 14.47 8.64
C TYR A 273 -7.81 14.70 9.57
N SER A 274 -7.69 14.54 10.89
CA SER A 274 -8.79 14.85 11.82
C SER A 274 -9.11 16.34 11.79
N LEU A 275 -8.08 17.20 11.86
CA LEU A 275 -8.24 18.65 11.70
C LEU A 275 -8.90 19.02 10.37
N LYS A 276 -8.47 18.34 9.29
CA LYS A 276 -9.08 18.49 7.97
C LYS A 276 -10.57 18.09 7.99
N LEU A 277 -10.89 16.93 8.57
CA LEU A 277 -12.26 16.46 8.68
C LEU A 277 -13.11 17.38 9.56
N ALA A 278 -12.58 17.93 10.65
CA ALA A 278 -13.26 18.90 11.49
C ALA A 278 -13.65 20.15 10.70
N HIS A 279 -12.71 20.71 9.93
CA HIS A 279 -12.96 21.83 9.02
C HIS A 279 -14.09 21.50 8.02
N LEU A 280 -13.99 20.36 7.33
CA LEU A 280 -14.95 19.98 6.28
C LEU A 280 -16.34 19.63 6.84
N ILE A 281 -16.39 19.00 8.02
CA ILE A 281 -17.65 18.72 8.72
C ILE A 281 -18.34 20.04 9.04
N LYS A 282 -17.63 20.99 9.64
CA LYS A 282 -18.18 22.32 9.94
C LYS A 282 -18.64 23.06 8.70
N GLU A 283 -17.82 23.11 7.66
CA GLU A 283 -18.14 23.76 6.38
C GLU A 283 -19.45 23.22 5.79
N LYS A 284 -19.66 21.90 5.85
CA LYS A 284 -20.79 21.23 5.17
C LYS A 284 -22.05 21.07 6.03
N THR A 285 -21.93 20.95 7.34
CA THR A 285 -23.08 20.65 8.22
C THR A 285 -23.38 21.76 9.22
N GLY A 286 -22.42 22.64 9.51
CA GLY A 286 -22.51 23.59 10.62
C GLY A 286 -22.51 22.92 12.00
N ALA A 287 -22.09 21.65 12.09
CA ALA A 287 -22.07 20.91 13.34
C ALA A 287 -21.04 21.47 14.34
N GLU A 288 -21.33 21.29 15.64
CA GLU A 288 -20.32 21.42 16.68
C GLU A 288 -19.38 20.20 16.63
N VAL A 289 -18.07 20.44 16.59
CA VAL A 289 -17.06 19.38 16.45
C VAL A 289 -16.13 19.37 17.65
N TYR A 290 -15.98 18.19 18.24
CA TYR A 290 -15.06 17.89 19.34
C TYR A 290 -13.90 17.03 18.85
N GLU A 291 -12.67 17.42 19.16
CA GLU A 291 -11.44 16.67 18.90
C GLU A 291 -10.90 16.12 20.22
N SER A 292 -10.95 14.80 20.43
CA SER A 292 -10.40 14.15 21.63
C SER A 292 -9.04 13.55 21.34
N TYR A 293 -7.98 14.10 21.96
CA TYR A 293 -6.59 13.83 21.59
C TYR A 293 -5.66 13.68 22.79
N ILE A 294 -4.51 13.04 22.58
CA ILE A 294 -3.41 12.97 23.58
C ILE A 294 -2.45 14.14 23.34
N ASP A 295 -1.91 14.22 22.11
CA ASP A 295 -1.08 15.31 21.61
C ASP A 295 -1.52 15.61 20.17
N ILE A 296 -1.65 16.89 19.80
CA ILE A 296 -1.80 17.29 18.39
C ILE A 296 -0.42 17.26 17.76
N ARG A 297 -0.23 16.36 16.79
CA ARG A 297 1.01 16.24 16.03
C ARG A 297 0.83 16.90 14.67
N ALA A 298 1.26 18.16 14.59
CA ALA A 298 1.29 18.98 13.39
C ALA A 298 2.72 19.23 12.86
N PRO A 299 3.58 18.19 12.67
CA PRO A 299 4.95 18.41 12.20
C PRO A 299 4.98 18.60 10.68
N GLY A 300 5.07 19.84 10.21
CA GLY A 300 5.16 20.14 8.79
C GLY A 300 5.00 21.62 8.50
N LYS A 301 5.39 22.05 7.29
CA LYS A 301 5.20 23.44 6.86
C LYS A 301 3.70 23.74 6.72
N GLY A 302 3.20 24.72 7.44
CA GLY A 302 1.78 25.10 7.41
C GLY A 302 0.87 24.24 8.27
N PHE A 303 1.41 23.26 9.02
CA PHE A 303 0.58 22.31 9.77
C PHE A 303 0.10 22.92 11.10
N GLU A 304 0.98 23.64 11.80
CA GLU A 304 0.64 24.36 13.03
C GLU A 304 -0.32 25.51 12.73
N GLU A 305 -0.10 26.24 11.63
CA GLU A 305 -0.99 27.28 11.15
C GLU A 305 -2.36 26.72 10.77
N PHE A 306 -2.40 25.52 10.20
CA PHE A 306 -3.66 24.83 9.92
C PHE A 306 -4.38 24.39 11.21
N TYR A 307 -3.65 23.89 12.21
CA TYR A 307 -4.21 23.62 13.54
C TYR A 307 -4.83 24.88 14.16
N ASN A 308 -4.09 25.99 14.19
CA ASN A 308 -4.57 27.26 14.73
C ASN A 308 -5.83 27.75 14.00
N ARG A 309 -5.84 27.68 12.67
CA ARG A 309 -7.03 28.00 11.87
C ARG A 309 -8.25 27.16 12.27
N VAL A 310 -8.11 25.85 12.38
CA VAL A 310 -9.23 24.95 12.75
C VAL A 310 -9.72 25.22 14.18
N ALA A 311 -8.83 25.65 15.08
CA ALA A 311 -9.19 26.11 16.42
C ALA A 311 -9.96 27.45 16.39
N GLU A 312 -9.52 28.42 15.58
CA GLU A 312 -10.19 29.71 15.39
C GLU A 312 -11.58 29.57 14.73
N GLU A 313 -11.79 28.53 13.92
CA GLU A 313 -13.10 28.13 13.39
C GLU A 313 -14.05 27.57 14.48
N GLY A 314 -13.61 27.55 15.74
CA GLY A 314 -14.39 27.19 16.93
C GLY A 314 -14.42 25.69 17.23
N THR A 315 -13.43 24.92 16.75
CA THR A 315 -13.38 23.46 16.98
C THR A 315 -12.96 23.21 18.42
N LEU A 316 -13.67 22.33 19.13
CA LEU A 316 -13.49 22.14 20.56
C LEU A 316 -12.46 21.03 20.81
N PHE A 317 -11.32 21.38 21.38
CA PHE A 317 -10.25 20.44 21.66
C PHE A 317 -10.33 19.95 23.10
N VAL A 318 -10.42 18.63 23.29
CA VAL A 318 -10.43 17.97 24.60
C VAL A 318 -9.17 17.11 24.70
N ARG A 319 -8.25 17.50 25.57
CA ARG A 319 -7.02 16.73 25.79
C ARG A 319 -7.31 15.55 26.70
N GLY A 320 -7.60 14.41 26.10
CA GLY A 320 -7.89 13.15 26.76
C GLY A 320 -8.07 12.02 25.75
N LYS A 321 -7.61 10.82 26.10
CA LYS A 321 -7.96 9.61 25.34
C LYS A 321 -9.38 9.20 25.72
N VAL A 322 -10.25 9.01 24.72
CA VAL A 322 -11.63 8.53 24.96
C VAL A 322 -11.56 7.14 25.57
N ALA A 323 -12.27 6.96 26.69
CA ALA A 323 -12.33 5.72 27.44
C ALA A 323 -13.40 4.77 26.89
N ASP A 324 -14.57 5.30 26.55
CA ASP A 324 -15.73 4.52 26.11
C ASP A 324 -16.67 5.33 25.23
N VAL A 325 -17.40 4.65 24.35
CA VAL A 325 -18.48 5.21 23.52
C VAL A 325 -19.71 4.32 23.67
N TYR A 326 -20.82 4.89 24.13
CA TYR A 326 -22.05 4.13 24.37
C TYR A 326 -23.30 4.96 24.06
N PRO A 327 -24.49 4.35 23.87
CA PRO A 327 -25.72 5.08 23.56
C PRO A 327 -26.14 6.03 24.70
N ALA A 328 -26.66 7.21 24.36
CA ALA A 328 -27.23 8.12 25.33
C ALA A 328 -28.64 7.67 25.78
N ASP A 329 -28.95 7.81 27.07
CA ASP A 329 -30.24 7.45 27.66
C ASP A 329 -31.39 8.45 27.34
N ASN A 330 -31.27 9.21 26.25
CA ASN A 330 -32.20 10.29 25.88
C ASN A 330 -33.19 9.92 24.77
N GLY A 331 -33.13 8.69 24.24
CA GLY A 331 -34.00 8.21 23.16
C GLY A 331 -33.78 8.88 21.80
N GLY A 332 -32.82 9.81 21.67
CA GLY A 332 -32.55 10.58 20.44
C GLY A 332 -31.59 9.92 19.46
N GLY A 333 -31.07 8.73 19.80
CA GLY A 333 -30.07 8.01 19.01
C GLY A 333 -28.67 8.64 19.07
N GLN A 334 -28.41 9.49 20.06
CA GLN A 334 -27.08 10.06 20.30
C GLN A 334 -26.17 9.04 20.98
N LEU A 335 -24.86 9.24 20.84
CA LEU A 335 -23.80 8.53 21.53
C LEU A 335 -23.21 9.44 22.61
N ILE A 336 -22.75 8.86 23.70
CA ILE A 336 -21.92 9.53 24.70
C ILE A 336 -20.47 9.16 24.45
N MET A 337 -19.65 10.17 24.18
CA MET A 337 -18.20 10.06 24.16
C MET A 337 -17.67 10.38 25.56
N GLN A 338 -17.19 9.37 26.27
CA GLN A 338 -16.64 9.54 27.63
C GLN A 338 -15.12 9.73 27.59
N VAL A 339 -14.66 10.88 28.06
CA VAL A 339 -13.25 11.27 28.03
C VAL A 339 -12.84 11.95 29.32
N GLU A 340 -11.65 11.64 29.83
CA GLU A 340 -11.02 12.41 30.91
C GLU A 340 -10.36 13.66 30.31
N ASP A 341 -10.89 14.83 30.63
CA ASP A 341 -10.26 16.10 30.25
C ASP A 341 -9.09 16.36 31.18
N THR A 342 -7.88 16.05 30.70
CA THR A 342 -6.65 16.12 31.51
C THR A 342 -6.24 17.55 31.84
N LEU A 343 -6.75 18.56 31.14
CA LEU A 343 -6.46 19.97 31.43
C LEU A 343 -7.38 20.51 32.52
N LEU A 344 -8.59 19.97 32.64
CA LEU A 344 -9.56 20.34 33.68
C LEU A 344 -9.58 19.38 34.87
N GLY A 345 -9.01 18.17 34.73
CA GLY A 345 -9.02 17.13 35.75
C GLY A 345 -10.42 16.54 36.00
N VAL A 346 -11.30 16.55 35.00
CA VAL A 346 -12.68 16.07 35.11
C VAL A 346 -13.04 15.08 34.02
N VAL A 347 -13.90 14.12 34.34
CA VAL A 347 -14.48 13.21 33.34
C VAL A 347 -15.65 13.91 32.66
N ARG A 348 -15.57 14.07 31.34
CA ARG A 348 -16.62 14.63 30.50
C ARG A 348 -17.38 13.52 29.79
N LYS A 349 -18.71 13.63 29.78
CA LYS A 349 -19.64 12.80 29.00
C LYS A 349 -20.25 13.68 27.93
N ILE A 350 -19.72 13.60 26.71
CA ILE A 350 -20.07 14.53 25.63
C ILE A 350 -21.10 13.84 24.72
N PRO A 351 -22.35 14.30 24.65
CA PRO A 351 -23.34 13.74 23.73
C PRO A 351 -23.02 14.18 22.29
N VAL A 352 -22.95 13.22 21.37
CA VAL A 352 -22.65 13.44 19.96
C VAL A 352 -23.61 12.65 19.07
N ASP A 353 -23.93 13.18 17.90
CA ASP A 353 -24.75 12.47 16.91
C ASP A 353 -23.91 11.49 16.07
N MET A 354 -22.63 11.82 15.86
CA MET A 354 -21.66 11.03 15.09
C MET A 354 -20.34 10.91 15.87
N VAL A 355 -19.75 9.71 15.87
CA VAL A 355 -18.38 9.49 16.31
C VAL A 355 -17.52 9.12 15.11
N VAL A 356 -16.40 9.81 14.94
CA VAL A 356 -15.42 9.55 13.87
C VAL A 356 -14.14 9.02 14.50
N LEU A 357 -13.78 7.79 14.17
CA LEU A 357 -12.58 7.13 14.63
C LEU A 357 -11.42 7.43 13.69
N ALA A 358 -10.44 8.20 14.18
CA ALA A 358 -9.20 8.47 13.47
C ALA A 358 -8.28 7.24 13.53
N VAL A 359 -8.62 6.24 12.71
CA VAL A 359 -7.90 4.96 12.58
C VAL A 359 -6.48 5.15 12.07
N GLY A 360 -5.57 4.41 12.69
CA GLY A 360 -4.17 4.37 12.31
C GLY A 360 -3.92 3.66 10.97
N LEU A 361 -2.67 3.72 10.54
CA LEU A 361 -2.17 3.01 9.38
C LEU A 361 -1.42 1.75 9.84
N GLU A 362 -1.67 0.64 9.16
CA GLU A 362 -0.97 -0.62 9.33
C GLU A 362 -0.30 -1.03 8.01
N ALA A 363 0.75 -1.85 8.13
CA ALA A 363 1.25 -2.57 6.97
C ALA A 363 0.13 -3.41 6.37
N ARG A 364 0.13 -3.57 5.04
CA ARG A 364 -0.86 -4.40 4.38
C ARG A 364 -0.80 -5.85 4.91
N ALA A 365 -1.95 -6.52 4.95
CA ALA A 365 -2.07 -7.91 5.39
C ALA A 365 -1.13 -8.86 4.62
N ASP A 366 -0.87 -8.58 3.35
CA ASP A 366 0.00 -9.38 2.47
C ASP A 366 1.49 -8.95 2.50
N ALA A 367 1.90 -8.08 3.43
CA ALA A 367 3.28 -7.61 3.52
C ALA A 367 4.28 -8.76 3.76
N THR A 368 3.87 -9.83 4.45
CA THR A 368 4.72 -11.01 4.69
C THR A 368 4.95 -11.83 3.42
N GLU A 369 3.96 -11.94 2.55
CA GLU A 369 4.07 -12.60 1.27
C GLU A 369 4.95 -11.77 0.34
N VAL A 370 4.72 -10.46 0.29
CA VAL A 370 5.53 -9.53 -0.51
C VAL A 370 7.00 -9.54 -0.06
N ARG A 371 7.27 -9.47 1.26
CA ARG A 371 8.68 -9.49 1.74
C ARG A 371 9.41 -10.77 1.35
N ARG A 372 8.73 -11.92 1.37
CA ARG A 372 9.29 -13.20 0.94
C ARG A 372 9.54 -13.22 -0.57
N MET A 373 8.57 -12.76 -1.35
CA MET A 373 8.64 -12.73 -2.81
C MET A 373 9.79 -11.87 -3.32
N PHE A 374 9.98 -10.68 -2.74
CA PHE A 374 11.06 -9.76 -3.11
C PHE A 374 12.34 -9.97 -2.29
N ASN A 375 12.34 -10.96 -1.38
CA ASN A 375 13.44 -11.23 -0.46
C ASN A 375 13.93 -9.96 0.28
N ILE A 376 13.01 -9.24 0.92
CA ILE A 376 13.30 -8.06 1.75
C ILE A 376 12.88 -8.27 3.21
N THR A 377 13.29 -7.35 4.07
CA THR A 377 13.01 -7.41 5.51
C THR A 377 11.85 -6.47 5.89
N CYS A 378 11.14 -6.81 6.97
CA CYS A 378 10.18 -5.92 7.62
C CYS A 378 10.70 -5.48 8.99
N ALA A 379 10.34 -4.26 9.38
CA ALA A 379 10.49 -3.79 10.76
C ALA A 379 9.53 -4.57 11.69
N LYS A 380 9.72 -4.40 13.00
CA LYS A 380 8.88 -5.07 14.02
C LYS A 380 7.40 -4.70 13.88
N GLU A 381 7.12 -3.52 13.37
CA GLU A 381 5.80 -2.95 13.13
C GLU A 381 5.11 -3.51 11.87
N GLY A 382 5.81 -4.35 11.08
CA GLY A 382 5.28 -5.00 9.88
C GLY A 382 5.53 -4.27 8.56
N PHE A 383 5.90 -2.99 8.61
CA PHE A 383 6.30 -2.22 7.42
C PHE A 383 7.64 -2.69 6.87
N PHE A 384 7.93 -2.41 5.60
CA PHE A 384 9.23 -2.77 5.00
C PHE A 384 10.36 -1.95 5.60
N LEU A 385 11.49 -2.62 5.86
CA LEU A 385 12.65 -2.05 6.51
C LEU A 385 13.61 -1.44 5.48
N GLU A 386 13.91 -0.16 5.63
CA GLU A 386 14.99 0.50 4.92
C GLU A 386 16.37 0.03 5.40
N ARG A 387 17.39 0.14 4.54
CA ARG A 387 18.76 -0.25 4.85
C ARG A 387 19.34 0.56 6.00
N HIS A 388 19.11 1.88 5.99
CA HIS A 388 19.53 2.74 7.09
C HIS A 388 18.59 3.95 7.23
N PRO A 389 18.03 4.23 8.42
CA PRO A 389 17.00 5.27 8.61
C PRO A 389 17.37 6.68 8.15
N LYS A 390 18.68 6.99 8.06
CA LYS A 390 19.19 8.33 7.70
C LYS A 390 19.99 8.39 6.40
N LEU A 391 20.69 7.31 6.07
CA LEU A 391 21.70 7.31 5.00
C LEU A 391 21.17 6.64 3.73
N ALA A 392 20.23 5.70 3.89
CA ALA A 392 19.65 4.94 2.79
C ALA A 392 18.16 4.67 3.11
N PRO A 393 17.32 5.73 3.22
CA PRO A 393 15.94 5.62 3.70
C PRO A 393 14.96 5.04 2.69
N VAL A 394 15.40 4.84 1.45
CA VAL A 394 14.62 4.24 0.36
C VAL A 394 15.22 2.94 -0.16
N ASN A 395 16.46 2.61 0.19
CA ASN A 395 17.11 1.37 -0.22
C ASN A 395 16.72 0.26 0.75
N THR A 396 16.65 -0.98 0.28
CA THR A 396 16.55 -2.16 1.15
C THR A 396 17.93 -2.80 1.31
N PHE A 397 18.03 -3.86 2.13
CA PHE A 397 19.21 -4.72 2.18
C PHE A 397 19.41 -5.57 0.92
N THR A 398 18.39 -5.64 0.05
CA THR A 398 18.46 -6.33 -1.23
C THR A 398 18.70 -5.30 -2.32
N ASP A 399 19.93 -5.28 -2.84
CA ASP A 399 20.35 -4.31 -3.85
C ASP A 399 19.42 -4.33 -5.07
N GLY A 400 19.11 -3.14 -5.59
CA GLY A 400 18.18 -2.97 -6.71
C GLY A 400 16.70 -3.02 -6.35
N ILE A 401 16.35 -3.24 -5.08
CA ILE A 401 14.98 -3.13 -4.57
C ILE A 401 14.86 -1.94 -3.62
N PHE A 402 13.96 -1.02 -3.94
CA PHE A 402 13.75 0.24 -3.24
C PHE A 402 12.33 0.34 -2.69
N LEU A 403 12.11 1.24 -1.73
CA LEU A 403 10.85 1.47 -1.04
C LEU A 403 10.35 2.90 -1.30
N ALA A 404 9.04 3.05 -1.53
CA ALA A 404 8.41 4.34 -1.69
C ALA A 404 7.02 4.40 -1.03
N GLY A 405 6.79 5.40 -0.18
CA GLY A 405 5.48 5.67 0.41
C GLY A 405 5.19 4.88 1.68
N CYS A 406 3.91 4.68 1.96
CA CYS A 406 3.46 4.15 3.25
C CYS A 406 3.80 2.67 3.50
N CYS A 407 4.29 1.94 2.50
CA CYS A 407 4.74 0.55 2.69
C CYS A 407 5.98 0.46 3.60
N GLN A 408 6.79 1.52 3.66
CA GLN A 408 7.95 1.66 4.57
C GLN A 408 7.54 2.20 5.95
N GLY A 409 6.39 2.85 6.06
CA GLY A 409 5.90 3.39 7.33
C GLY A 409 4.94 4.57 7.16
N PRO A 410 4.15 4.92 8.19
CA PRO A 410 3.13 5.96 8.09
C PRO A 410 3.70 7.34 7.73
N LYS A 411 3.13 7.98 6.70
CA LYS A 411 3.54 9.30 6.20
C LYS A 411 2.42 9.95 5.38
N ASP A 412 2.53 11.26 5.18
CA ASP A 412 1.58 12.04 4.39
C ASP A 412 1.94 12.02 2.89
N ILE A 413 1.15 12.76 2.09
CA ILE A 413 1.29 12.82 0.64
C ILE A 413 2.59 13.53 0.22
N PRO A 414 2.94 14.73 0.75
CA PRO A 414 4.21 15.38 0.42
C PRO A 414 5.44 14.50 0.67
N ASP A 415 5.53 13.88 1.85
CA ASP A 415 6.65 13.00 2.19
C ASP A 415 6.68 11.76 1.30
N THR A 416 5.51 11.22 0.97
CA THR A 416 5.39 10.09 0.04
C THR A 416 5.90 10.43 -1.35
N VAL A 417 5.55 11.61 -1.87
CA VAL A 417 6.00 12.08 -3.18
C VAL A 417 7.51 12.32 -3.16
N ALA A 418 8.05 12.97 -2.12
CA ALA A 418 9.49 13.17 -1.97
C ALA A 418 10.25 11.83 -1.92
N GLN A 419 9.76 10.86 -1.13
CA GLN A 419 10.37 9.53 -1.03
C GLN A 419 10.31 8.77 -2.35
N ALA A 420 9.22 8.88 -3.10
CA ALA A 420 9.10 8.27 -4.43
C ALA A 420 10.09 8.86 -5.43
N GLY A 421 10.34 10.18 -5.38
CA GLY A 421 11.38 10.83 -6.17
C GLY A 421 12.79 10.33 -5.81
N ALA A 422 13.09 10.16 -4.51
CA ALA A 422 14.35 9.59 -4.05
C ALA A 422 14.54 8.13 -4.50
N ALA A 423 13.52 7.29 -4.36
CA ALA A 423 13.56 5.89 -4.82
C ALA A 423 13.76 5.79 -6.34
N ALA A 424 13.12 6.68 -7.11
CA ALA A 424 13.32 6.76 -8.55
C ALA A 424 14.75 7.20 -8.92
N ALA A 425 15.34 8.15 -8.18
CA ALA A 425 16.70 8.59 -8.40
C ALA A 425 17.73 7.47 -8.14
N GLU A 426 17.57 6.73 -7.04
CA GLU A 426 18.43 5.59 -6.70
C GLU A 426 18.32 4.45 -7.75
N ALA A 427 17.08 4.13 -8.15
CA ALA A 427 16.85 3.14 -9.21
C ALA A 427 17.45 3.58 -10.55
N LEU A 428 17.31 4.87 -10.91
CA LEU A 428 17.89 5.44 -12.11
C LEU A 428 19.43 5.36 -12.09
N ALA A 429 20.05 5.76 -10.97
CA ALA A 429 21.50 5.72 -10.80
C ALA A 429 22.05 4.29 -10.97
N LEU A 430 21.37 3.30 -10.38
CA LEU A 430 21.72 1.89 -10.57
C LEU A 430 21.62 1.49 -12.04
N ILE A 431 20.48 1.73 -12.69
CA ILE A 431 20.25 1.31 -14.07
C ILE A 431 21.27 1.96 -15.03
N ASP A 432 21.59 3.24 -14.84
CA ASP A 432 22.52 3.98 -15.70
C ASP A 432 23.99 3.69 -15.44
N SER A 433 24.37 3.26 -14.23
CA SER A 433 25.76 2.88 -13.93
C SER A 433 26.26 1.73 -14.81
N ARG A 434 25.36 0.85 -15.28
CA ARG A 434 25.61 -0.39 -16.07
C ARG A 434 26.51 -1.44 -15.41
N VAL A 435 27.26 -1.08 -14.38
CA VAL A 435 28.12 -1.95 -13.58
C VAL A 435 27.63 -1.97 -12.13
N VAL A 436 27.74 -3.12 -11.47
CA VAL A 436 27.46 -3.24 -10.05
C VAL A 436 28.75 -3.67 -9.37
N GLU A 437 29.17 -2.92 -8.38
CA GLU A 437 30.24 -3.35 -7.47
C GLU A 437 29.64 -4.37 -6.49
N LEU A 438 30.22 -5.55 -6.45
CA LEU A 438 29.83 -6.61 -5.53
C LEU A 438 30.81 -6.64 -4.37
N GLU A 439 30.32 -6.98 -3.17
CA GLU A 439 31.22 -7.28 -2.07
C GLU A 439 32.07 -8.50 -2.45
N PRO A 440 33.41 -8.44 -2.24
CA PRO A 440 34.30 -9.52 -2.65
C PRO A 440 34.25 -10.71 -1.67
N ASN A 441 33.29 -10.77 -0.75
CA ASN A 441 33.10 -11.86 0.23
C ASN A 441 32.30 -13.05 -0.31
N THR A 442 32.31 -13.26 -1.62
CA THR A 442 31.57 -14.33 -2.28
C THR A 442 32.19 -15.69 -1.96
N ALA A 443 31.36 -16.73 -2.02
CA ALA A 443 31.81 -18.11 -1.90
C ALA A 443 32.20 -18.70 -3.27
N TYR A 444 33.22 -19.54 -3.29
CA TYR A 444 33.71 -20.24 -4.47
C TYR A 444 33.93 -21.73 -4.19
N VAL A 445 33.95 -22.56 -5.23
CA VAL A 445 34.14 -24.02 -5.12
C VAL A 445 35.55 -24.36 -5.61
N SER A 446 36.34 -25.01 -4.77
CA SER A 446 37.54 -25.74 -5.18
C SER A 446 37.10 -26.99 -5.96
N GLU A 447 37.27 -26.94 -7.29
CA GLU A 447 36.84 -28.04 -8.16
C GLU A 447 37.62 -29.33 -7.86
N GLU A 448 38.87 -29.25 -7.41
CA GLU A 448 39.69 -30.42 -7.06
C GLU A 448 39.10 -31.17 -5.85
N ASP A 449 38.66 -30.44 -4.84
CA ASP A 449 38.18 -31.01 -3.56
C ASP A 449 36.70 -31.41 -3.60
N CYS A 450 35.91 -30.85 -4.53
CA CYS A 450 34.48 -31.05 -4.55
C CYS A 450 34.10 -32.50 -4.92
N CYS A 451 33.52 -33.24 -3.99
CA CYS A 451 33.09 -34.63 -4.21
C CYS A 451 31.73 -34.77 -4.93
N GLY A 452 31.08 -33.66 -5.28
CA GLY A 452 29.80 -33.67 -6.02
C GLY A 452 28.58 -34.15 -5.22
N CYS A 453 28.61 -34.06 -3.89
CA CYS A 453 27.54 -34.57 -3.01
C CYS A 453 26.19 -33.82 -3.10
N LYS A 454 26.15 -32.65 -3.76
CA LYS A 454 24.97 -31.78 -3.94
C LYS A 454 24.39 -31.19 -2.64
N THR A 455 25.00 -31.39 -1.47
CA THR A 455 24.53 -30.83 -0.18
C THR A 455 24.36 -29.32 -0.20
N CYS A 456 25.27 -28.61 -0.88
CA CYS A 456 25.25 -27.15 -0.95
C CYS A 456 24.10 -26.58 -1.80
N VAL A 457 23.63 -27.31 -2.81
CA VAL A 457 22.66 -26.81 -3.80
C VAL A 457 21.35 -26.33 -3.15
N PRO A 458 20.64 -27.12 -2.31
CA PRO A 458 19.40 -26.67 -1.68
C PRO A 458 19.60 -25.67 -0.54
N LEU A 459 20.84 -25.44 -0.08
CA LEU A 459 21.13 -24.56 1.05
C LEU A 459 21.22 -23.08 0.66
N CYS A 460 21.42 -22.78 -0.63
CA CYS A 460 21.53 -21.41 -1.08
C CYS A 460 20.15 -20.76 -1.25
N PRO A 461 19.79 -19.75 -0.43
CA PRO A 461 18.49 -19.08 -0.56
C PRO A 461 18.40 -18.18 -1.81
N TYR A 462 19.52 -17.94 -2.49
CA TYR A 462 19.63 -17.08 -3.67
C TYR A 462 19.77 -17.88 -4.98
N SER A 463 19.69 -19.21 -4.90
CA SER A 463 19.93 -20.11 -6.05
C SER A 463 21.27 -19.85 -6.77
N ALA A 464 22.28 -19.37 -6.03
CA ALA A 464 23.61 -19.10 -6.56
C ALA A 464 24.38 -20.36 -6.94
N ILE A 465 23.96 -21.52 -6.42
CA ILE A 465 24.70 -22.78 -6.54
C ILE A 465 23.98 -23.69 -7.54
N SER A 466 24.71 -24.09 -8.58
CA SER A 466 24.26 -25.07 -9.57
C SER A 466 25.14 -26.32 -9.53
N PHE A 467 24.66 -27.41 -10.12
CA PHE A 467 25.44 -28.63 -10.29
C PHE A 467 25.73 -28.84 -11.78
N ARG A 468 27.02 -28.88 -12.14
CA ARG A 468 27.46 -29.17 -13.50
C ARG A 468 27.52 -30.68 -13.67
N GLU A 469 26.54 -31.24 -14.38
CA GLU A 469 26.41 -32.70 -14.54
C GLU A 469 27.61 -33.33 -15.28
N GLU A 470 28.22 -32.62 -16.23
CA GLU A 470 29.39 -33.12 -16.99
C GLU A 470 30.64 -33.27 -16.11
N GLU A 471 30.92 -32.26 -15.28
CA GLU A 471 32.08 -32.23 -14.38
C GLU A 471 31.82 -32.99 -13.07
N ARG A 472 30.54 -33.25 -12.75
CA ARG A 472 30.06 -33.75 -11.46
C ARG A 472 30.48 -32.87 -10.26
N LYS A 473 30.56 -31.56 -10.49
CA LYS A 473 30.96 -30.56 -9.48
C LYS A 473 29.84 -29.56 -9.22
N ALA A 474 29.83 -29.00 -8.03
CA ALA A 474 29.02 -27.81 -7.75
C ALA A 474 29.74 -26.57 -8.30
N ALA A 475 28.97 -25.57 -8.74
CA ALA A 475 29.49 -24.28 -9.18
C ALA A 475 28.69 -23.16 -8.51
N ILE A 476 29.40 -22.11 -8.09
CA ILE A 476 28.77 -20.92 -7.49
C ILE A 476 28.84 -19.79 -8.50
N ASN A 477 27.70 -19.19 -8.78
CA ASN A 477 27.62 -17.93 -9.49
C ASN A 477 27.90 -16.79 -8.50
N GLU A 478 29.08 -16.19 -8.58
CA GLU A 478 29.52 -15.11 -7.71
C GLU A 478 28.56 -13.91 -7.73
N VAL A 479 27.91 -13.64 -8.86
CA VAL A 479 26.97 -12.52 -9.01
C VAL A 479 25.70 -12.73 -8.19
N LEU A 480 25.31 -14.00 -7.98
CA LEU A 480 24.17 -14.40 -7.14
C LEU A 480 24.57 -14.59 -5.67
N CYS A 481 25.86 -14.78 -5.38
CA CYS A 481 26.34 -15.07 -4.05
C CYS A 481 26.32 -13.81 -3.18
N LYS A 482 25.63 -13.85 -2.03
CA LYS A 482 25.58 -12.77 -1.05
C LYS A 482 26.50 -12.99 0.16
N GLY A 483 27.48 -13.88 0.05
CA GLY A 483 28.49 -14.09 1.10
C GLY A 483 27.92 -14.52 2.46
N CYS A 484 26.83 -15.29 2.50
CA CYS A 484 26.22 -15.67 3.78
C CYS A 484 26.90 -16.84 4.52
N GLY A 485 27.89 -17.50 3.90
CA GLY A 485 28.66 -18.60 4.50
C GLY A 485 27.92 -19.93 4.73
N VAL A 486 26.60 -20.01 4.50
CA VAL A 486 25.81 -21.22 4.82
C VAL A 486 26.31 -22.47 4.07
N CYS A 487 26.64 -22.33 2.79
CA CYS A 487 27.15 -23.45 1.99
C CYS A 487 28.59 -23.84 2.35
N VAL A 488 29.40 -22.90 2.83
CA VAL A 488 30.78 -23.13 3.30
C VAL A 488 30.75 -23.99 4.55
N ALA A 489 30.03 -23.52 5.58
CA ALA A 489 29.91 -24.24 6.85
C ALA A 489 29.27 -25.65 6.71
N ALA A 490 28.43 -25.85 5.69
CA ALA A 490 27.76 -27.12 5.45
C ALA A 490 28.52 -28.06 4.48
N CYS A 491 29.62 -27.62 3.88
CA CYS A 491 30.34 -28.43 2.89
C CYS A 491 31.11 -29.57 3.57
N PRO A 492 30.72 -30.85 3.38
CA PRO A 492 31.38 -31.96 4.07
C PRO A 492 32.80 -32.23 3.58
N SER A 493 33.11 -31.83 2.35
CA SER A 493 34.45 -31.97 1.76
C SER A 493 35.35 -30.76 2.03
N GLY A 494 34.86 -29.70 2.68
CA GLY A 494 35.60 -28.43 2.82
C GLY A 494 35.91 -27.75 1.47
N SER A 495 35.25 -28.17 0.39
CA SER A 495 35.54 -27.73 -0.97
C SER A 495 34.92 -26.40 -1.34
N ILE A 496 34.11 -25.80 -0.46
CA ILE A 496 33.53 -24.47 -0.66
C ILE A 496 34.21 -23.56 0.34
N ARG A 497 34.80 -22.47 -0.16
CA ARG A 497 35.44 -21.44 0.66
C ARG A 497 34.76 -20.11 0.44
N GLN A 498 34.94 -19.17 1.35
CA GLN A 498 34.43 -17.82 1.22
C GLN A 498 35.58 -16.83 1.34
N ASN A 499 35.69 -15.96 0.35
CA ASN A 499 36.64 -14.87 0.38
C ASN A 499 36.42 -14.00 1.63
N LEU A 500 37.51 -13.59 2.30
CA LEU A 500 37.53 -12.81 3.56
C LEU A 500 36.99 -13.53 4.80
N PHE A 501 36.57 -14.79 4.66
CA PHE A 501 36.07 -15.63 5.74
C PHE A 501 36.51 -17.08 5.51
N GLU A 502 37.78 -17.29 5.11
CA GLU A 502 38.33 -18.64 4.97
C GLU A 502 38.51 -19.29 6.34
N ASP A 503 38.44 -20.62 6.38
CA ASP A 503 38.55 -21.39 7.63
C ASP A 503 39.84 -21.02 8.39
N GLU A 504 40.96 -20.86 7.69
CA GLU A 504 42.24 -20.42 8.27
C GLU A 504 42.13 -19.04 8.92
N GLU A 505 41.50 -18.06 8.27
CA GLU A 505 41.31 -16.71 8.81
C GLU A 505 40.46 -16.74 10.08
N ILE A 506 39.39 -17.54 10.09
CA ILE A 506 38.50 -17.70 11.26
C ILE A 506 39.23 -18.41 12.40
N PHE A 507 40.01 -19.46 12.12
CA PHE A 507 40.77 -20.17 13.15
C PHE A 507 41.86 -19.28 13.75
N GLU A 508 42.57 -18.50 12.95
CA GLU A 508 43.54 -17.51 13.44
C GLU A 508 42.87 -16.44 14.31
N GLU A 509 41.64 -15.99 13.98
CA GLU A 509 40.88 -15.08 14.83
C GLU A 509 40.53 -15.72 16.18
N ILE A 510 40.11 -16.99 16.18
CA ILE A 510 39.84 -17.77 17.40
C ILE A 510 41.10 -17.96 18.23
N GLU A 511 42.22 -18.37 17.62
CA GLU A 511 43.51 -18.54 18.28
C GLU A 511 44.02 -17.21 18.85
N GLY A 512 43.83 -16.11 18.12
CA GLY A 512 44.12 -14.76 18.59
C GLY A 512 43.38 -14.42 19.89
N VAL A 513 42.08 -14.72 19.96
CA VAL A 513 41.28 -14.52 21.19
C VAL A 513 41.74 -15.45 22.32
N LEU A 514 42.02 -16.72 22.01
CA LEU A 514 42.45 -17.71 23.01
C LEU A 514 43.86 -17.47 23.54
N SER A 515 44.74 -16.86 22.75
CA SER A 515 46.12 -16.53 23.16
C SER A 515 46.19 -15.44 24.24
N HIS A 516 45.09 -14.69 24.43
CA HIS A 516 44.95 -13.64 25.45
C HIS A 516 44.14 -14.08 26.68
N ALA A 517 43.68 -15.35 26.71
CA ALA A 517 43.00 -15.98 27.84
C ALA A 517 43.99 -16.86 28.63
#